data_AF-A0AA46SV68-F1
#
_entry.id   AF-A0AA46SV68-F1
#
_cell.length_a   1.000
_cell.length_b   1.000
_cell.length_c   1.000
_cell.angle_alpha   90.00
_cell.angle_beta   90.00
_cell.angle_gamma   90.00
#
_symmetry.space_group_name_H-M   'P 1'
#
loop_
_entity.id
_entity.type
_entity.pdbx_description
1 polymer ?
#
loop_
_entity_poly.entity_id
_entity_poly.type
_entity_poly.pdbx_seq_one_letter_code
_entity_poly.pdbx_strand_id
1 'polypeptide(L)'
;MVSEILHWDIEASPIDTGGVTKLVKNISRYSSLAKLGHVLCIADTDGKCAVKLLSTWKPPTASERFILRLAVNEAESWLLADDDGFSDYFGISRAKIPRSPDEVVDPKRVVVNLVRSSNKRALRNEVVSSFDSGKPGVGYNIHLQAFVNGSWSPRRAAEKSPSLHRAIRHLDSLLV
;
A
#
# COMPACT_ATOMS: atom_id res chain seq x y z
N MET A 1 0.80 9.06 2.54
CA MET A 1 1.30 9.09 1.15
C MET A 1 0.91 10.38 0.42
N VAL A 2 -0.35 10.60 0.04
CA VAL A 2 -0.73 11.78 -0.76
C VAL A 2 -0.48 13.10 -0.03
N SER A 3 -0.94 13.24 1.21
CA SER A 3 -0.73 14.45 2.02
C SER A 3 0.75 14.71 2.34
N GLU A 4 1.52 13.67 2.65
CA GLU A 4 2.93 13.79 3.03
C GLU A 4 3.88 14.04 1.85
N ILE A 5 3.57 13.47 0.67
CA ILE A 5 4.44 13.58 -0.50
C ILE A 5 4.08 14.80 -1.34
N LEU A 6 2.79 14.94 -1.65
CA LEU A 6 2.31 15.92 -2.62
C LEU A 6 1.85 17.22 -1.96
N HIS A 7 1.62 17.20 -0.64
CA HIS A 7 0.94 18.29 0.07
C HIS A 7 -0.40 18.67 -0.58
N TRP A 8 -1.02 17.73 -1.30
CA TRP A 8 -2.32 17.94 -1.93
C TRP A 8 -3.43 17.78 -0.92
N ASP A 9 -4.39 18.70 -0.98
CA ASP A 9 -5.67 18.53 -0.30
C ASP A 9 -6.49 17.47 -1.03
N ILE A 10 -7.01 16.52 -0.25
CA ILE A 10 -7.88 15.48 -0.77
C ILE A 10 -9.30 16.07 -0.84
N GLU A 11 -9.72 16.49 -2.03
CA GLU A 11 -11.02 17.15 -2.25
C GLU A 11 -12.23 16.22 -2.04
N ALA A 12 -12.03 14.91 -2.20
CA ALA A 12 -13.08 13.90 -2.04
C ALA A 12 -12.59 12.73 -1.21
N SER A 13 -13.46 12.18 -0.35
CA SER A 13 -13.14 11.01 0.46
C SER A 13 -12.58 9.87 -0.40
N PRO A 14 -11.48 9.23 0.01
CA PRO A 14 -10.95 8.07 -0.71
C PRO A 14 -12.00 6.98 -0.91
N ILE A 15 -12.04 6.40 -2.10
CA ILE A 15 -13.00 5.36 -2.46
C ILE A 15 -12.32 3.99 -2.28
N ASP A 16 -12.81 3.20 -1.32
CA ASP A 16 -12.50 1.77 -1.27
C ASP A 16 -13.39 1.01 -2.26
N THR A 17 -12.77 0.41 -3.28
CA THR A 17 -13.50 -0.35 -4.29
C THR A 17 -13.86 -1.77 -3.84
N GLY A 18 -13.37 -2.24 -2.68
CA GLY A 18 -13.53 -3.61 -2.21
C GLY A 18 -12.82 -4.62 -3.10
N GLY A 19 -11.64 -4.24 -3.63
CA GLY A 19 -10.76 -5.10 -4.42
C GLY A 19 -10.60 -4.70 -5.89
N VAL A 20 -9.59 -5.30 -6.52
CA VAL A 20 -9.10 -4.91 -7.85
C VAL A 20 -10.08 -5.22 -8.98
N THR A 21 -10.87 -6.29 -8.88
CA THR A 21 -11.88 -6.65 -9.89
C THR A 21 -12.91 -5.52 -10.09
N LYS A 22 -13.35 -4.91 -8.99
CA LYS A 22 -14.30 -3.78 -9.03
C LYS A 22 -13.64 -2.49 -9.49
N LEU A 23 -12.38 -2.25 -9.11
CA LEU A 23 -11.58 -1.12 -9.58
C LEU A 23 -11.45 -1.16 -11.11
N VAL A 24 -10.97 -2.28 -11.66
CA VAL A 24 -10.72 -2.45 -13.10
C VAL A 24 -12.00 -2.30 -13.90
N LYS A 25 -13.12 -2.88 -13.43
CA LYS A 25 -14.44 -2.72 -14.07
C LYS A 25 -14.86 -1.25 -14.20
N ASN A 26 -14.43 -0.37 -13.29
CA ASN A 26 -14.79 1.04 -13.27
C ASN A 26 -13.63 1.97 -13.65
N ILE A 27 -12.51 1.45 -14.15
CA ILE A 27 -11.29 2.24 -14.35
C ILE A 27 -11.50 3.42 -15.33
N SER A 28 -12.29 3.22 -16.39
CA SER A 28 -12.65 4.27 -17.35
C SER A 28 -13.48 5.38 -16.73
N ARG A 29 -14.35 5.04 -15.76
CA ARG A 29 -15.12 6.04 -15.00
C ARG A 29 -14.18 6.90 -14.16
N TYR A 30 -13.24 6.30 -13.43
CA TYR A 30 -12.26 7.05 -12.64
C TYR A 30 -11.33 7.87 -13.53
N SER A 31 -10.86 7.32 -14.64
CA SER A 31 -10.06 8.07 -15.61
C SER A 31 -10.79 9.27 -16.20
N SER A 32 -12.12 9.23 -16.31
CA SER A 32 -12.91 10.36 -16.82
C SER A 32 -12.98 11.51 -15.81
N LEU A 33 -12.85 11.22 -14.50
CA LEU A 33 -12.78 12.25 -13.46
C LEU A 33 -11.48 13.05 -13.52
N ALA A 34 -10.46 12.55 -14.22
CA ALA A 34 -9.19 13.26 -14.40
C ALA A 34 -9.32 14.57 -15.21
N LYS A 35 -10.51 14.83 -15.79
CA LYS A 35 -10.88 16.12 -16.38
C LYS A 35 -11.13 17.21 -15.35
N LEU A 36 -11.47 16.83 -14.12
CA LEU A 36 -11.80 17.76 -13.03
C LEU A 36 -10.59 18.00 -12.10
N GLY A 37 -9.65 17.07 -12.03
CA GLY A 37 -8.48 17.16 -11.16
C GLY A 37 -7.57 15.95 -11.32
N HIS A 38 -6.55 15.82 -10.46
CA HIS A 38 -5.72 14.62 -10.43
C HIS A 38 -6.49 13.45 -9.79
N VAL A 39 -6.40 12.27 -10.41
CA VAL A 39 -7.01 11.04 -9.91
C VAL A 39 -5.93 10.00 -9.70
N LEU A 40 -5.71 9.62 -8.44
CA LEU A 40 -4.78 8.56 -8.07
C LEU A 40 -5.53 7.26 -7.76
N CYS A 41 -5.26 6.22 -8.54
CA CYS A 41 -5.68 4.86 -8.26
C CYS A 41 -4.48 4.03 -7.81
N ILE A 42 -4.63 3.33 -6.68
CA ILE A 42 -3.65 2.40 -6.14
C ILE A 42 -4.30 1.01 -6.13
N ALA A 43 -3.56 -0.01 -6.52
CA ALA A 43 -4.01 -1.40 -6.47
C ALA A 43 -2.85 -2.37 -6.27
N ASP A 44 -3.17 -3.61 -5.97
CA ASP A 44 -2.21 -4.67 -5.82
C ASP A 44 -2.01 -5.43 -7.13
N THR A 45 -0.83 -6.03 -7.33
CA THR A 45 -0.60 -6.87 -8.51
C THR A 45 -1.06 -8.30 -8.33
N ASP A 46 -1.31 -8.77 -7.11
CA ASP A 46 -1.64 -10.17 -6.79
C ASP A 46 -0.66 -11.17 -7.45
N GLY A 47 0.65 -10.88 -7.39
CA GLY A 47 1.68 -11.73 -8.01
C GLY A 47 1.85 -11.57 -9.52
N LYS A 48 1.06 -10.72 -10.18
CA LYS A 48 1.13 -10.53 -11.64
C LYS A 48 2.13 -9.45 -12.02
N CYS A 49 2.58 -9.48 -13.27
CA CYS A 49 3.48 -8.47 -13.83
C CYS A 49 2.82 -7.08 -13.86
N ALA A 50 3.36 -6.14 -13.08
CA ALA A 50 2.85 -4.77 -12.99
C ALA A 50 2.77 -4.06 -14.35
N VAL A 51 3.78 -4.23 -15.21
CA VAL A 51 3.82 -3.60 -16.54
C VAL A 51 2.65 -4.09 -17.40
N LYS A 52 2.40 -5.40 -17.39
CA LYS A 52 1.28 -6.00 -18.13
C LYS A 52 -0.06 -5.49 -17.59
N LEU A 53 -0.23 -5.44 -16.27
CA LEU A 53 -1.45 -4.91 -15.65
C LEU A 53 -1.69 -3.43 -16.01
N LEU A 54 -0.66 -2.58 -15.91
CA LEU A 54 -0.77 -1.17 -16.30
C LEU A 54 -1.19 -1.01 -17.77
N SER A 55 -0.56 -1.77 -18.69
CA SER A 55 -0.91 -1.72 -20.12
C SER A 55 -2.34 -2.21 -20.40
N THR A 56 -2.87 -3.08 -19.55
CA THR A 56 -4.21 -3.67 -19.74
C THR A 56 -5.30 -2.82 -19.09
N TRP A 57 -5.02 -2.21 -17.93
CA TRP A 57 -6.02 -1.52 -17.13
C TRP A 57 -6.09 -0.03 -17.44
N LYS A 58 -4.97 0.62 -17.80
CA LYS A 58 -4.97 2.05 -18.09
C LYS A 58 -5.66 2.30 -19.43
N PRO A 59 -6.74 3.10 -19.49
CA PRO A 59 -7.38 3.44 -20.76
C PRO A 59 -6.38 4.13 -21.71
N PRO A 60 -6.35 3.78 -23.00
CA PRO A 60 -5.42 4.40 -23.96
C PRO A 60 -5.57 5.93 -24.07
N THR A 61 -6.76 6.44 -23.82
CA THR A 61 -7.11 7.87 -23.86
C THR A 61 -7.05 8.56 -22.49
N ALA A 62 -6.50 7.89 -21.47
CA ALA A 62 -6.41 8.45 -20.13
C ALA A 62 -5.51 9.69 -20.10
N SER A 63 -6.01 10.76 -19.46
CA SER A 63 -5.23 11.97 -19.19
C SER A 63 -3.98 11.66 -18.36
N GLU A 64 -2.93 12.49 -18.47
CA GLU A 64 -1.77 12.44 -17.58
C GLU A 64 -2.14 12.68 -16.11
N ARG A 65 -3.25 13.39 -15.87
CA ARG A 65 -3.82 13.57 -14.52
C ARG A 65 -4.42 12.29 -13.93
N PHE A 66 -4.59 11.23 -14.73
CA PHE A 66 -4.99 9.91 -14.26
C PHE A 66 -3.76 9.04 -13.98
N ILE A 67 -3.54 8.77 -12.70
CA ILE A 67 -2.36 8.09 -12.18
C ILE A 67 -2.79 6.72 -11.67
N LEU A 68 -2.25 5.66 -12.26
CA LEU A 68 -2.41 4.29 -11.76
C LEU A 68 -1.07 3.79 -11.24
N ARG A 69 -1.05 3.36 -9.98
CA ARG A 69 0.13 2.80 -9.30
C ARG A 69 -0.19 1.47 -8.66
N LEU A 70 0.77 0.55 -8.74
CA LEU A 70 0.59 -0.83 -8.31
C LEU A 70 1.62 -1.19 -7.24
N ALA A 71 1.15 -1.66 -6.09
CA ALA A 71 1.99 -2.32 -5.10
C ALA A 71 2.30 -3.74 -5.57
N VAL A 72 3.56 -4.16 -5.50
CA VAL A 72 3.95 -5.51 -5.95
C VAL A 72 3.46 -6.53 -4.93
N ASN A 73 2.79 -7.55 -5.43
CA ASN A 73 2.06 -8.57 -4.69
C ASN A 73 0.88 -7.97 -3.93
N GLU A 74 1.12 -7.22 -2.86
CA GLU A 74 0.09 -6.62 -2.00
C GLU A 74 0.58 -5.29 -1.40
N ALA A 75 -0.34 -4.40 -1.02
CA ALA A 75 -0.04 -3.11 -0.39
C ALA A 75 0.79 -3.24 0.91
N GLU A 76 0.70 -4.38 1.60
CA GLU A 76 1.52 -4.68 2.77
C GLU A 76 3.03 -4.70 2.46
N SER A 77 3.44 -4.92 1.20
CA SER A 77 4.84 -4.77 0.78
C SER A 77 5.36 -3.34 1.02
N TRP A 78 4.53 -2.33 0.77
CA TRP A 78 4.87 -0.92 1.01
C TRP A 78 4.93 -0.60 2.51
N LEU A 79 4.10 -1.26 3.32
CA LEU A 79 4.11 -1.10 4.77
C LEU A 79 5.38 -1.68 5.40
N LEU A 80 5.77 -2.89 4.96
CA LEU A 80 6.99 -3.56 5.41
C LEU A 80 8.27 -2.81 5.00
N ALA A 81 8.20 -2.00 3.94
CA ALA A 81 9.36 -1.26 3.46
C ALA A 81 9.79 -0.10 4.36
N ASP A 82 8.89 0.44 5.19
CA ASP A 82 9.26 1.31 6.30
C ASP A 82 9.60 0.45 7.53
N ASP A 83 10.73 -0.26 7.48
CA ASP A 83 11.14 -1.18 8.54
C ASP A 83 11.38 -0.46 9.88
N ASP A 84 11.83 0.80 9.85
CA ASP A 84 11.97 1.65 11.04
C ASP A 84 10.61 1.93 11.68
N GLY A 85 9.68 2.52 10.93
CA GLY A 85 8.34 2.81 11.46
C GLY A 85 7.59 1.54 11.88
N PHE A 86 7.71 0.46 11.09
CA PHE A 86 7.06 -0.82 11.38
C PHE A 86 7.63 -1.45 12.65
N SER A 87 8.95 -1.42 12.84
CA SER A 87 9.63 -1.94 14.03
C SER A 87 9.17 -1.22 15.29
N ASP A 88 9.15 0.11 15.27
CA ASP A 88 8.77 0.95 16.41
C ASP A 88 7.29 0.80 16.76
N TYR A 89 6.42 0.88 15.74
CA TYR A 89 4.98 0.79 15.93
C TYR A 89 4.55 -0.60 16.41
N PHE A 90 5.03 -1.67 15.77
CA PHE A 90 4.61 -3.02 16.14
C PHE A 90 5.48 -3.65 17.24
N GLY A 91 6.58 -3.03 17.67
CA GLY A 91 7.45 -3.59 18.71
C GLY A 91 8.14 -4.88 18.27
N ILE A 92 8.69 -4.88 17.06
CA ILE A 92 9.31 -6.04 16.40
C ILE A 92 10.73 -5.66 16.03
N SER A 93 11.70 -6.57 16.17
CA SER A 93 13.07 -6.29 15.73
C SER A 93 13.14 -6.06 14.21
N ARG A 94 13.77 -4.96 13.78
CA ARG A 94 14.07 -4.66 12.37
C ARG A 94 14.75 -5.82 11.64
N ALA A 95 15.61 -6.57 12.33
CA ALA A 95 16.34 -7.70 11.76
C ALA A 95 15.42 -8.83 11.24
N LYS A 96 14.17 -8.88 11.70
CA LYS A 96 13.17 -9.85 11.24
C LYS A 96 12.40 -9.38 10.00
N ILE A 97 12.42 -8.08 9.70
CA ILE A 97 11.65 -7.49 8.60
C ILE A 97 12.40 -7.78 7.29
N PRO A 98 11.70 -8.25 6.23
CA PRO A 98 12.34 -8.52 4.93
C PRO A 98 13.07 -7.30 4.36
N ARG A 99 14.27 -7.51 3.82
CA ARG A 99 15.05 -6.44 3.17
C ARG A 99 14.53 -6.05 1.80
N SER A 100 13.84 -6.96 1.12
CA SER A 100 13.24 -6.75 -0.21
C SER A 100 11.73 -7.02 -0.16
N PRO A 101 10.92 -6.09 0.39
CA PRO A 101 9.48 -6.32 0.58
C PRO A 101 8.70 -6.59 -0.70
N ASP A 102 9.07 -5.96 -1.82
CA ASP A 102 8.45 -6.18 -3.13
C ASP A 102 8.64 -7.62 -3.65
N GLU A 103 9.66 -8.34 -3.16
CA GLU A 103 9.94 -9.74 -3.55
C GLU A 103 9.21 -10.76 -2.66
N VAL A 104 8.55 -10.30 -1.60
CA VAL A 104 7.81 -11.16 -0.68
C VAL A 104 6.53 -11.65 -1.35
N VAL A 105 6.38 -12.97 -1.50
CA VAL A 105 5.24 -13.60 -2.20
C VAL A 105 3.89 -13.32 -1.53
N ASP A 106 3.84 -13.34 -0.20
CA ASP A 106 2.63 -13.11 0.60
C ASP A 106 2.94 -12.09 1.71
N PRO A 107 3.00 -10.79 1.37
CA PRO A 107 3.33 -9.73 2.32
C PRO A 107 2.37 -9.67 3.52
N LYS A 108 1.06 -9.89 3.30
CA LYS A 108 0.04 -9.93 4.35
C LYS A 108 0.33 -11.00 5.39
N ARG A 109 0.65 -12.22 4.95
CA ARG A 109 1.05 -13.31 5.87
C ARG A 109 2.35 -13.00 6.60
N VAL A 110 3.31 -12.34 5.94
CA VAL A 110 4.53 -11.89 6.61
C VAL A 110 4.23 -10.88 7.70
N VAL A 111 3.37 -9.89 7.46
CA VAL A 111 2.93 -8.93 8.50
C VAL A 111 2.33 -9.66 9.69
N VAL A 112 1.37 -10.58 9.47
CA VAL A 112 0.76 -11.38 10.54
C VAL A 112 1.84 -12.13 11.34
N ASN A 113 2.75 -12.81 10.65
CA ASN A 113 3.81 -13.59 11.29
C ASN A 113 4.81 -12.74 12.09
N LEU A 114 5.15 -11.56 11.60
CA LEU A 114 6.01 -10.63 12.32
C LEU A 114 5.34 -10.16 13.60
N VAL A 115 4.06 -9.75 13.52
CA VAL A 115 3.29 -9.24 14.66
C VAL A 115 3.06 -10.31 15.72
N ARG A 116 2.99 -11.60 15.38
CA ARG A 116 3.00 -12.69 16.37
C ARG A 116 4.20 -12.64 17.32
N SER A 117 5.34 -12.14 16.85
CA SER A 117 6.57 -12.02 17.64
C SER A 117 6.76 -10.64 18.28
N SER A 118 5.75 -9.77 18.18
CA SER A 118 5.72 -8.45 18.81
C SER A 118 5.90 -8.56 20.32
N ASN A 119 6.64 -7.62 20.92
CA ASN A 119 6.69 -7.49 22.38
C ASN A 119 5.38 -6.91 22.97
N LYS A 120 4.51 -6.31 22.15
CA LYS A 120 3.23 -5.70 22.55
C LYS A 120 2.11 -6.75 22.55
N ARG A 121 1.65 -7.14 23.75
CA ARG A 121 0.63 -8.18 23.92
C ARG A 121 -0.70 -7.89 23.22
N ALA A 122 -1.17 -6.64 23.27
CA ALA A 122 -2.43 -6.25 22.62
C ALA A 122 -2.40 -6.51 21.10
N LEU A 123 -1.31 -6.11 20.43
CA LEU A 123 -1.13 -6.33 19.00
C LEU A 123 -1.13 -7.82 18.65
N ARG A 124 -0.43 -8.65 19.42
CA ARG A 124 -0.42 -10.11 19.20
C ARG A 124 -1.83 -10.72 19.26
N ASN A 125 -2.67 -10.25 20.18
CA ASN A 125 -3.99 -10.82 20.41
C ASN A 125 -5.03 -10.37 19.38
N GLU A 126 -4.85 -9.20 18.77
CA GLU A 126 -5.87 -8.58 17.90
C GLU A 126 -5.53 -8.69 16.41
N VAL A 127 -4.25 -8.58 16.05
CA VAL A 127 -3.78 -8.63 14.65
C VAL A 127 -3.72 -10.06 14.13
N VAL A 128 -3.54 -11.04 15.02
CA VAL A 128 -3.41 -12.45 14.67
C VAL A 128 -4.72 -13.16 14.96
N SER A 129 -5.23 -13.95 14.02
CA SER A 129 -6.45 -14.72 14.24
C SER A 129 -6.25 -15.78 15.33
N SER A 130 -7.25 -15.92 16.21
CA SER A 130 -7.31 -16.96 17.24
C SER A 130 -7.54 -18.36 16.68
N PHE A 131 -8.03 -18.48 15.44
CA PHE A 131 -8.37 -19.75 14.80
C PHE A 131 -7.26 -20.24 13.85
N ASP A 132 -6.56 -19.31 13.22
CA ASP A 132 -5.47 -19.59 12.30
C ASP A 132 -4.38 -18.55 12.49
N SER A 133 -3.31 -18.96 13.17
CA SER A 133 -2.20 -18.08 13.51
C SER A 133 -1.45 -17.51 12.29
N GLY A 134 -1.69 -18.02 11.08
CA GLY A 134 -1.16 -17.45 9.83
C GLY A 134 -2.07 -16.41 9.18
N LYS A 135 -3.25 -16.14 9.73
CA LYS A 135 -4.26 -15.25 9.13
C LYS A 135 -4.50 -13.97 9.94
N PRO A 136 -4.93 -12.89 9.26
CA PRO A 136 -5.37 -11.66 9.92
C PRO A 136 -6.47 -11.92 10.96
N GLY A 137 -6.30 -11.34 12.15
CA GLY A 137 -7.33 -11.21 13.18
C GLY A 137 -8.21 -9.98 12.97
N VAL A 138 -9.21 -9.81 13.83
CA VAL A 138 -10.20 -8.72 13.72
C VAL A 138 -9.60 -7.32 13.83
N GLY A 139 -8.51 -7.17 14.57
CA GLY A 139 -7.83 -5.88 14.74
C GLY A 139 -6.80 -5.57 13.65
N TYR A 140 -6.60 -6.47 12.68
CA TYR A 140 -5.55 -6.33 11.67
C TYR A 140 -5.65 -4.98 10.93
N ASN A 141 -6.79 -4.69 10.30
CA ASN A 141 -6.98 -3.45 9.55
C ASN A 141 -6.92 -2.21 10.45
N ILE A 142 -7.42 -2.30 11.69
CA ILE A 142 -7.42 -1.18 12.64
C ILE A 142 -5.97 -0.78 12.96
N HIS A 143 -5.12 -1.76 13.29
CA HIS A 143 -3.72 -1.49 13.65
C HIS A 143 -2.88 -1.06 12.45
N LEU A 144 -3.14 -1.61 11.26
CA LEU A 144 -2.47 -1.16 10.04
C LEU A 144 -2.86 0.26 9.66
N GLN A 145 -4.14 0.63 9.77
CA GLN A 145 -4.59 2.01 9.52
C GLN A 145 -3.98 2.99 10.53
N ALA A 146 -3.94 2.62 11.82
CA ALA A 146 -3.30 3.42 12.84
C ALA A 146 -1.79 3.59 12.59
N PHE A 147 -1.11 2.53 12.16
CA PHE A 147 0.28 2.61 11.71
C PHE A 147 0.46 3.59 10.54
N VAL A 148 -0.36 3.44 9.49
CA VAL A 148 -0.31 4.28 8.27
C VAL A 148 -0.57 5.75 8.59
N ASN A 149 -1.48 6.04 9.50
CA ASN A 149 -1.87 7.41 9.85
C ASN A 149 -0.91 8.09 10.85
N GLY A 150 -0.13 7.31 11.61
CA GLY A 150 0.65 7.83 12.74
C GLY A 150 2.16 7.69 12.61
N SER A 151 2.68 6.60 12.04
CA SER A 151 4.11 6.27 12.12
C SER A 151 4.76 5.87 10.79
N TRP A 152 3.96 5.39 9.84
CA TRP A 152 4.45 4.99 8.52
C TRP A 152 4.97 6.19 7.74
N SER A 153 6.18 6.08 7.20
CA SER A 153 6.73 7.04 6.24
C SER A 153 6.86 6.42 4.85
N PRO A 154 6.13 6.92 3.84
CA PRO A 154 6.29 6.52 2.46
C PRO A 154 7.67 6.87 1.90
N ARG A 155 8.32 7.94 2.37
CA ARG A 155 9.67 8.32 1.90
C ARG A 155 10.71 7.29 2.34
N ARG A 156 10.72 6.88 3.62
CA ARG A 156 11.58 5.78 4.10
C ARG A 156 11.24 4.47 3.39
N ALA A 157 9.95 4.15 3.26
CA ALA A 157 9.51 2.95 2.56
C ALA A 157 10.01 2.89 1.10
N ALA A 158 10.04 4.02 0.40
CA ALA A 158 10.52 4.08 -0.97
C ALA A 158 12.02 3.81 -1.13
N GLU A 159 12.82 3.88 -0.07
CA GLU A 159 14.23 3.48 -0.12
C GLU A 159 14.38 1.95 -0.27
N LYS A 160 13.38 1.18 0.16
CA LYS A 160 13.40 -0.29 0.19
C LYS A 160 12.36 -0.95 -0.72
N SER A 161 11.40 -0.19 -1.24
CA SER A 161 10.40 -0.67 -2.20
C SER A 161 10.59 0.00 -3.57
N PRO A 162 11.14 -0.71 -4.57
CA PRO A 162 11.25 -0.18 -5.93
C PRO A 162 9.90 0.22 -6.55
N SER A 163 8.81 -0.48 -6.24
CA SER A 163 7.47 -0.15 -6.72
C SER A 163 6.93 1.13 -6.11
N LEU A 164 7.08 1.32 -4.80
CA LEU A 164 6.72 2.57 -4.14
C LEU A 164 7.61 3.72 -4.62
N HIS A 165 8.92 3.51 -4.76
CA HIS A 165 9.82 4.52 -5.30
C HIS A 165 9.37 5.06 -6.66
N ARG A 166 8.98 4.18 -7.59
CA ARG A 166 8.41 4.59 -8.89
C ARG A 166 7.06 5.29 -8.75
N ALA A 167 6.26 4.93 -7.75
CA ALA A 167 5.03 5.62 -7.44
C ALA A 167 5.31 7.06 -7.00
N ILE A 168 6.14 7.24 -5.96
CA ILE A 168 6.53 8.54 -5.43
C ILE A 168 7.18 9.42 -6.50
N ARG A 169 8.17 8.92 -7.25
CA ARG A 169 8.83 9.72 -8.30
C ARG A 169 7.88 10.28 -9.34
N HIS A 170 6.82 9.54 -9.67
CA HIS A 170 5.82 10.03 -10.63
C HIS A 170 4.85 11.01 -10.00
N LEU A 171 4.55 10.87 -8.72
CA LEU A 171 3.78 11.88 -7.99
C LEU A 171 4.58 13.18 -7.90
N ASP A 172 5.86 13.10 -7.52
CA ASP A 172 6.76 14.26 -7.46
C ASP A 172 6.88 14.98 -8.82
N SER A 173 6.88 14.26 -9.94
CA SER A 173 6.93 14.88 -11.28
C SER A 173 5.70 15.70 -11.65
N LEU A 174 4.60 15.61 -10.88
CA LEU A 174 3.37 16.39 -11.11
C LEU A 174 3.34 17.71 -10.32
N LEU A 175 4.34 17.94 -9.47
CA LEU A 175 4.51 19.18 -8.70
C LEU A 175 5.27 20.27 -9.47
N VAL A 176 5.72 19.97 -10.69
CA VAL A 176 6.44 20.86 -11.61
C VAL A 176 5.47 21.38 -12.65
#